data_AF-A0A8X6SBA9-F1
#
_entry.id   AF-A0A8X6SBA9-F1
#
_cell.length_a   1.000
_cell.length_b   1.000
_cell.length_c   1.000
_cell.angle_alpha   90.00
_cell.angle_beta   90.00
_cell.angle_gamma   90.00
#
_symmetry.space_group_name_H-M   'P 1'
#
loop_
_entity.id
_entity.type
_entity.pdbx_description
1 polymer ?
#
loop_
_entity_poly.entity_id
_entity_poly.type
_entity_poly.pdbx_seq_one_letter_code
_entity_poly.pdbx_strand_id
1 'polypeptide(L)' 'MSVILRYCCTSTGSKEANLIGFLAVAETTGEYLTNAILGEVEKNGLDNQNCRGKGYDNGALELKLEY' A
#
# COMPACT_ATOMS: atom_id res chain seq x y z
N MET A 1 -1.81 12.07 2.88
CA MET A 1 -2.00 10.99 1.89
C MET A 1 -3.00 9.99 2.46
N SER A 2 -3.99 9.52 1.69
CA SER A 2 -4.91 8.45 2.13
C SER A 2 -4.40 7.07 1.72
N VAL A 3 -4.55 6.07 2.58
CA VAL A 3 -4.17 4.68 2.29
C VAL A 3 -5.43 3.82 2.20
N ILE A 4 -5.63 3.18 1.06
CA ILE A 4 -6.78 2.30 0.81
C ILE A 4 -6.22 0.91 0.49
N LEU A 5 -6.60 -0.10 1.27
CA LEU A 5 -6.30 -1.48 0.98
C LEU A 5 -7.38 -2.05 0.09
N ARG A 6 -6.98 -2.62 -1.06
CA ARG A 6 -7.89 -3.34 -1.96
C ARG A 6 -7.47 -4.79 -2.02
N TYR A 7 -8.41 -5.70 -1.79
CA TYR A 7 -8.15 -7.14 -1.80
C TYR A 7 -9.30 -7.90 -2.46
N CYS A 8 -8.99 -9.14 -2.87
CA CYS A 8 -9.98 -10.08 -3.37
C CYS A 8 -10.11 -11.21 -2.36
N CYS A 9 -11.31 -11.42 -1.82
CA CYS A 9 -11.57 -12.55 -0.97
C CYS A 9 -11.65 -13.81 -1.84
N THR A 10 -10.70 -14.74 -1.67
CA THR A 10 -10.60 -15.94 -2.52
C THR A 10 -11.75 -16.94 -2.29
N SER A 11 -12.41 -16.87 -1.13
CA SER A 11 -13.55 -17.75 -0.81
C SER A 11 -14.86 -17.31 -1.46
N THR A 12 -15.08 -16.01 -1.60
CA THR A 12 -16.31 -15.42 -2.16
C THR A 12 -16.12 -14.85 -3.57
N GLY A 13 -14.88 -14.61 -3.99
CA GLY A 13 -14.54 -13.85 -5.20
C GLY A 13 -14.86 -12.35 -5.09
N SER A 14 -15.22 -11.85 -3.91
CA SER A 14 -15.56 -10.42 -3.72
C SER A 14 -14.31 -9.54 -3.80
N LYS A 15 -14.44 -8.40 -4.47
CA LYS A 15 -13.44 -7.33 -4.44
C LYS A 15 -13.86 -6.33 -3.36
N GLU A 16 -12.97 -6.06 -2.43
CA GLU A 16 -13.23 -5.19 -1.28
C GLU A 16 -12.18 -4.09 -1.21
N ALA A 17 -12.58 -2.93 -0.68
CA ALA A 17 -11.72 -1.77 -0.51
C ALA A 17 -11.99 -1.13 0.85
N ASN A 18 -10.99 -1.11 1.73
CA ASN A 18 -11.09 -0.55 3.06
C ASN A 18 -10.15 0.64 3.20
N LEU A 19 -10.69 1.77 3.68
CA LEU A 19 -9.86 2.91 4.07
C LEU A 19 -9.12 2.53 5.35
N ILE A 20 -7.80 2.45 5.27
CA ILE A 20 -6.93 2.14 6.40
C ILE A 20 -6.66 3.39 7.22
N GLY A 21 -6.52 4.54 6.55
CA GLY A 21 -6.41 5.81 7.23
C GLY A 21 -5.77 6.91 6.38
N PHE A 22 -5.34 7.97 7.09
CA PHE A 22 -4.64 9.11 6.53
C PHE A 22 -3.25 9.20 7.14
N LEU A 23 -2.24 9.17 6.28
CA LEU A 23 -0.86 9.44 6.62
C LEU A 23 -0.60 10.94 6.54
N ALA A 24 -0.13 11.51 7.65
CA ALA A 24 0.54 12.80 7.63
C ALA A 24 1.88 12.62 6.91
N VAL A 25 2.07 13.34 5.82
CA VAL A 25 3.28 13.23 4.98
C VAL A 25 4.10 14.50 5.21
N ALA A 26 5.23 14.37 5.89
CA ALA A 26 6.17 15.49 6.08
C ALA A 26 7.06 15.69 4.85
N GLU A 27 7.35 14.62 4.11
CA GLU A 27 8.23 14.63 2.93
C GLU A 27 7.63 13.77 1.81
N THR A 28 7.77 14.21 0.56
CA THR A 28 7.20 13.51 -0.60
C THR A 28 8.23 12.67 -1.38
N THR A 29 9.36 12.34 -0.76
CA THR A 29 10.35 11.46 -1.39
C THR A 29 9.79 10.04 -1.49
N GLY A 30 10.18 9.30 -2.53
CA GLY A 30 9.71 7.93 -2.72
C GLY A 30 10.05 7.01 -1.55
N GLU A 31 11.22 7.20 -0.93
CA GLU A 31 11.64 6.46 0.26
C GLU A 31 10.76 6.77 1.48
N TYR A 32 10.52 8.06 1.78
CA TYR A 32 9.67 8.45 2.90
C TYR A 32 8.25 7.92 2.74
N LEU A 33 7.66 8.08 1.55
CA LEU A 33 6.31 7.59 1.27
C LEU A 33 6.23 6.07 1.39
N THR A 34 7.24 5.35 0.89
CA THR A 34 7.31 3.89 1.04
C THR A 34 7.35 3.50 2.51
N ASN A 35 8.25 4.08 3.29
CA ASN A 35 8.40 3.76 4.71
C ASN A 35 7.14 4.13 5.52
N ALA A 36 6.52 5.27 5.22
CA ALA A 36 5.27 5.69 5.85
C ALA A 36 4.11 4.73 5.57
N ILE A 37 3.98 4.24 4.32
CA ILE A 37 2.97 3.27 3.95
C ILE A 37 3.24 1.91 4.60
N LEU A 38 4.49 1.45 4.60
CA LEU A 38 4.88 0.18 5.23
C LEU A 38 4.58 0.19 6.73
N GLY A 39 4.95 1.26 7.44
CA GLY A 39 4.66 1.39 8.85
C GLY A 39 3.15 1.39 9.16
N GLU A 40 2.32 1.94 8.28
CA GLU A 40 0.86 1.92 8.47
C GLU A 40 0.27 0.53 8.24
N VAL A 41 0.75 -0.19 7.23
CA VAL A 41 0.34 -1.58 6.96
C VAL A 41 0.71 -2.51 8.12
N GLU A 42 1.93 -2.38 8.65
CA GLU A 42 2.41 -3.16 9.80
C GLU A 42 1.59 -2.89 11.07
N LYS A 43 1.26 -1.62 11.37
CA LYS A 43 0.40 -1.26 12.51
C LYS A 43 -0.98 -1.89 12.44
N ASN A 44 -1.49 -2.13 11.24
CA ASN A 44 -2.79 -2.79 11.02
C ASN A 44 -2.68 -4.32 10.99
N GLY A 45 -1.52 -4.89 11.33
CA GLY A 45 -1.29 -6.33 11.44
C GLY A 45 -1.25 -7.05 10.09
N LEU A 46 -1.00 -6.31 9.01
CA LEU A 46 -0.94 -6.86 7.66
C LEU A 46 0.51 -7.22 7.32
N ASP A 47 0.74 -8.48 6.96
CA ASP A 47 2.06 -8.95 6.53
C ASP A 47 2.38 -8.45 5.11
N ASN A 48 3.44 -7.66 4.99
CA ASN A 48 3.91 -7.07 3.75
C ASN A 48 4.76 -8.03 2.89
N GLN A 49 5.12 -9.23 3.38
CA GLN A 49 5.90 -10.19 2.59
C GLN A 49 5.13 -10.75 1.38
N ASN A 50 3.80 -10.60 1.33
CA ASN A 50 2.96 -11.18 0.27
C ASN A 50 2.21 -10.14 -0.58
N CYS A 51 2.58 -8.86 -0.52
CA CYS A 51 1.95 -7.80 -1.29
C CYS A 51 2.44 -7.78 -2.76
N ARG A 52 1.71 -8.48 -3.66
CA ARG A 52 1.99 -8.51 -5.10
C ARG A 52 1.39 -7.29 -5.80
N GLY A 53 2.21 -6.53 -6.54
CA GLY A 53 1.78 -5.36 -7.33
C GLY A 53 1.78 -4.05 -6.53
N LYS A 54 2.95 -3.42 -6.40
CA LYS A 54 3.10 -2.09 -5.80
C LYS A 54 3.00 -1.02 -6.89
N GLY A 55 1.76 -0.63 -7.22
CA GLY A 55 1.49 0.46 -8.17
C GLY A 55 1.03 1.71 -7.43
N TYR A 56 1.81 2.79 -7.51
CA TYR A 56 1.44 4.11 -6.99
C TYR A 56 1.04 5.01 -8.17
N ASP A 57 -0.08 5.71 -8.05
CA ASP A 57 -0.64 6.54 -9.12
C ASP A 57 0.23 7.81 -9.32
N ASN A 58 0.88 7.89 -10.49
CA ASN A 58 1.44 9.07 -11.19
C ASN A 58 1.99 10.29 -10.39
N GLY A 59 2.77 10.05 -9.33
CA GLY A 59 3.67 11.05 -8.71
C GLY A 59 5.17 10.82 -8.96
N ALA A 60 5.53 9.78 -9.74
CA ALA A 60 6.88 9.24 -9.97
C ALA A 60 7.54 8.54 -8.76
N LEU A 61 7.46 7.20 -8.76
CA LEU A 61 8.60 6.28 -8.64
C LEU A 61 8.09 4.87 -8.98
N GLU A 62 8.57 4.29 -10.08
CA GLU A 62 8.22 2.93 -10.55
C GLU A 62 9.22 1.93 -9.93
N LEU A 63 8.73 0.99 -9.11
CA LEU A 63 9.52 -0.17 -8.66
C LEU A 63 8.92 -1.43 -9.30
N LYS A 64 9.52 -1.85 -10.40
CA LYS A 64 9.31 -3.18 -10.98
C LYS A 64 10.09 -4.21 -10.17
N LEU A 65 9.39 -5.19 -9.61
CA LEU A 65 9.96 -6.47 -9.24
C LEU A 65 9.54 -7.46 -10.32
N GLU A 66 10.45 -7.70 -11.26
CA GLU A 66 10.39 -8.82 -12.19
C GLU A 66 11.05 -10.04 -11.51
N TYR A 67 10.42 -11.22 -11.68
CA TYR A 67 11.00 -12.52 -11.34
C TYR A 67 11.76 -13.07 -12.54
#